data_AF-A0A6J1BCW9-F1
#
_entry.id   AF-A0A6J1BCW9-F1
#
_cell.length_a   1.000
_cell.length_b   1.000
_cell.length_c   1.000
_cell.angle_alpha   90.00
_cell.angle_beta   90.00
_cell.angle_gamma   90.00
#
_symmetry.space_group_name_H-M   'P 1'
#
loop_
_entity.id
_entity.type
_entity.pdbx_description
1 polymer ?
#
loop_
_entity_poly.entity_id
_entity_poly.type
_entity_poly.pdbx_seq_one_letter_code
_entity_poly.pdbx_strand_id
1 'polypeptide(L)'
;MNRFIVISASIAIFLSILFFHLLNSNYWLKWRASLVPSTKLEVDLIVKNGVIFTSDPSFPVADSMAIRDGRILRVGSYSSLQDLSGYGTKELNLEGKIVVPGFIDSHVHLIFAGLQMVRVQLQGVNQKDEVVRTVKEAALKAKRGSWILGGGWNNDLWGGELPVASWIDDVTSDNPVWLTRMDGHMGLANSVALKLAGVTNLSKDPNGGTIMRTSDGEPTGLLIDAAMELILARIPEVSVDERREAMLRASSFALTRGVTAVVDFGRYFPGAPVERSWKDFSDVFQWADSSGKMIIRVCLFFPMETWSRLYDVIHKAGHALSNWIYLGGVKAFVDGSLGSNSALFHEPYFDDPHNSGLQVMESESLFNMTMASDKSGLQVAIHAIGDRANDLILDMYESVASTNGKRDRRFRIEHAQHLAPGTADRFGKQGIIASVQITCSVMLMLRSESLGWIGLKRDHIFSSHFYQAMHCWR
;
A
#
# COMPACT_ATOMS: atom_id res chain seq x y z
N MET A 1 -43.61 -61.53 78.00
CA MET A 1 -44.22 -60.58 77.04
C MET A 1 -43.65 -59.19 77.34
N ASN A 2 -42.61 -58.74 76.64
CA ASN A 2 -42.61 -58.06 75.33
C ASN A 2 -42.57 -56.53 75.51
N ARG A 3 -41.39 -55.90 75.29
CA ARG A 3 -41.14 -54.50 74.85
C ARG A 3 -39.67 -54.07 75.10
N PHE A 4 -38.74 -54.76 74.46
CA PHE A 4 -37.43 -54.21 74.09
C PHE A 4 -37.14 -54.78 72.69
N ILE A 5 -36.48 -54.02 71.81
CA ILE A 5 -36.28 -54.25 70.36
C ILE A 5 -37.30 -53.51 69.48
N VAL A 6 -37.26 -52.16 69.48
CA VAL A 6 -37.49 -51.32 68.27
C VAL A 6 -36.73 -49.98 68.45
N ILE A 7 -35.39 -49.97 68.60
CA ILE A 7 -34.58 -48.73 68.52
C ILE A 7 -33.22 -49.00 67.85
N SER A 8 -33.18 -49.74 66.73
CA SER A 8 -31.89 -50.10 66.09
C SER A 8 -31.78 -49.88 64.58
N ALA A 9 -32.86 -49.55 63.86
CA ALA A 9 -32.78 -49.35 62.41
C ALA A 9 -32.65 -47.87 62.01
N SER A 10 -33.32 -46.96 62.71
CA SER A 10 -33.38 -45.54 62.31
C SER A 10 -32.11 -44.74 62.62
N ILE A 11 -31.37 -45.11 63.68
CA ILE A 11 -30.12 -44.42 64.07
C ILE A 11 -28.94 -44.86 63.19
N ALA A 12 -28.91 -46.12 62.74
CA ALA A 12 -27.87 -46.63 61.84
C ALA A 12 -27.99 -46.06 60.41
N ILE A 13 -29.23 -45.80 59.94
CA ILE A 13 -29.47 -45.17 58.63
C ILE A 13 -29.15 -43.66 58.67
N PHE A 14 -29.38 -42.98 59.79
CA PHE A 14 -29.04 -41.56 59.92
C PHE A 14 -27.52 -41.30 60.03
N LEU A 15 -26.79 -42.19 60.70
CA LEU A 15 -25.33 -42.11 60.81
C LEU A 15 -24.59 -42.51 59.52
N SER A 16 -25.15 -43.41 58.69
CA SER A 16 -24.56 -43.78 57.40
C SER A 16 -24.72 -42.68 56.33
N ILE A 17 -25.83 -41.94 56.35
CA ILE A 17 -26.06 -40.78 55.46
C ILE A 17 -25.15 -39.60 55.85
N LEU A 18 -24.91 -39.37 57.16
CA LEU A 18 -23.98 -38.33 57.62
C LEU A 18 -22.51 -38.65 57.32
N PHE A 19 -22.10 -39.92 57.35
CA PHE A 19 -20.73 -40.31 56.96
C PHE A 19 -20.52 -40.33 55.44
N PHE A 20 -21.55 -40.57 54.63
CA PHE A 20 -21.46 -40.50 53.16
C PHE A 20 -21.25 -39.07 52.64
N HIS A 21 -21.72 -38.06 53.37
CA HIS A 21 -21.47 -36.65 53.05
C HIS A 21 -20.08 -36.14 53.47
N LEU A 22 -19.45 -36.77 54.47
CA LEU A 22 -18.11 -36.37 54.93
C LEU A 22 -16.95 -37.06 54.18
N LEU A 23 -17.22 -38.14 53.44
CA LEU A 23 -16.18 -38.88 52.70
C LEU A 23 -16.09 -38.58 51.20
N ASN A 24 -16.92 -37.66 50.64
CA ASN A 24 -17.09 -37.62 49.19
C ASN A 24 -16.87 -36.28 48.46
N SER A 25 -16.08 -35.34 49.00
CA SER A 25 -15.62 -34.19 48.19
C SER A 25 -14.19 -34.30 47.67
N ASN A 26 -13.29 -35.05 48.32
CA ASN A 26 -11.86 -35.04 47.95
C ASN A 26 -11.38 -36.23 47.10
N TYR A 27 -12.16 -37.32 46.99
CA TYR A 27 -11.79 -38.48 46.16
C TYR A 27 -12.29 -38.38 44.70
N TRP A 28 -13.46 -37.75 44.47
CA TRP A 28 -13.96 -37.50 43.11
C TRP A 28 -13.27 -36.34 42.38
N LEU A 29 -12.75 -35.36 43.12
CA LEU A 29 -11.95 -34.27 42.53
C LEU A 29 -10.55 -34.73 42.10
N LYS A 30 -9.96 -35.73 42.76
CA LYS A 30 -8.65 -36.29 42.35
C LYS A 30 -8.73 -37.20 41.12
N TRP A 31 -9.86 -37.86 40.87
CA TRP A 31 -10.06 -38.67 39.66
C TRP A 31 -10.53 -37.87 38.44
N ARG A 32 -11.22 -36.73 38.63
CA ARG A 32 -11.55 -35.81 37.52
C ARG A 32 -10.38 -34.92 37.10
N ALA A 33 -9.40 -34.69 37.97
CA ALA A 33 -8.20 -33.92 37.62
C ALA A 33 -7.26 -34.63 36.62
N SER A 34 -7.41 -35.94 36.41
CA SER A 34 -6.59 -36.71 35.46
C SER A 34 -7.31 -37.09 34.16
N LEU A 35 -8.50 -36.55 33.91
CA LEU A 35 -9.28 -36.80 32.69
C LEU A 35 -9.81 -35.50 32.06
N VAL A 36 -9.16 -34.37 32.31
CA VAL A 36 -9.17 -33.31 31.31
C VAL A 36 -8.17 -33.80 30.27
N PRO A 37 -8.59 -34.18 29.04
CA PRO A 37 -7.61 -34.35 27.98
C PRO A 37 -6.82 -33.06 27.98
N SER A 38 -5.49 -33.12 28.18
CA SER A 38 -4.67 -32.00 27.74
C SER A 38 -5.08 -31.85 26.28
N THR A 39 -5.79 -30.77 25.94
CA THR A 39 -6.20 -30.55 24.58
C THR A 39 -4.90 -30.42 23.82
N LYS A 40 -4.49 -31.53 23.20
CA LYS A 40 -3.27 -31.62 22.44
C LYS A 40 -3.37 -30.46 21.46
N LEU A 41 -2.35 -29.63 21.41
CA LEU A 41 -2.41 -28.43 20.59
C LEU A 41 -2.22 -28.87 19.14
N GLU A 42 -3.30 -29.36 18.54
CA GLU A 42 -3.31 -29.93 17.19
C GLU A 42 -3.26 -28.81 16.15
N VAL A 43 -2.63 -29.10 15.02
CA VAL A 43 -2.40 -28.16 13.92
C VAL A 43 -3.13 -28.61 12.66
N ASP A 44 -3.47 -27.67 11.79
CA ASP A 44 -4.21 -27.95 10.55
C ASP A 44 -3.28 -28.52 9.47
N LEU A 45 -2.04 -28.03 9.43
CA LEU A 45 -1.07 -28.34 8.40
C LEU A 45 0.34 -28.44 8.99
N ILE A 46 1.04 -29.53 8.70
CA ILE A 46 2.49 -29.64 8.83
C ILE A 46 3.09 -29.66 7.43
N VAL A 47 3.95 -28.70 7.15
CA VAL A 47 4.77 -28.67 5.94
C VAL A 47 6.13 -29.25 6.30
N LYS A 48 6.64 -30.20 5.51
CA LYS A 48 7.87 -30.94 5.81
C LYS A 48 8.78 -31.10 4.61
N ASN A 49 10.05 -31.41 4.88
CA ASN A 49 11.08 -31.69 3.88
C ASN A 49 11.19 -30.55 2.85
N GLY A 50 11.24 -29.32 3.36
CA GLY A 50 11.49 -28.12 2.56
C GLY A 50 12.74 -27.39 3.02
N VAL A 51 13.02 -26.26 2.37
CA VAL A 51 13.98 -25.27 2.83
C VAL A 51 13.19 -24.01 3.19
N ILE A 52 12.87 -23.85 4.47
CA ILE A 52 12.01 -22.77 4.96
C ILE A 52 12.90 -21.63 5.43
N PHE A 53 12.93 -20.54 4.66
CA PHE A 53 13.56 -19.30 5.09
C PHE A 53 12.64 -18.55 6.05
N THR A 54 13.09 -18.27 7.26
CA THR A 54 12.28 -17.65 8.33
C THR A 54 12.41 -16.12 8.38
N SER A 55 13.47 -15.58 7.76
CA SER A 55 13.91 -14.19 7.94
C SER A 55 14.31 -13.81 9.38
N ASP A 56 14.51 -14.79 10.26
CA ASP A 56 15.04 -14.61 11.61
C ASP A 56 16.56 -14.90 11.61
N PRO A 57 17.43 -13.92 11.92
CA PRO A 57 18.88 -14.14 11.97
C PRO A 57 19.33 -15.24 12.94
N SER A 58 18.57 -15.48 14.01
CA SER A 58 18.88 -16.50 15.02
C SER A 58 18.46 -17.91 14.58
N PHE A 59 17.52 -18.00 13.63
CA PHE A 59 16.97 -19.26 13.15
C PHE A 59 16.63 -19.19 11.65
N PRO A 60 17.62 -18.97 10.77
CA PRO A 60 17.38 -18.48 9.41
C PRO A 60 16.73 -19.50 8.47
N VAL A 61 16.95 -20.79 8.71
CA VAL A 61 16.45 -21.88 7.87
C VAL A 61 15.93 -23.03 8.73
N ALA A 62 14.83 -23.65 8.30
CA ALA A 62 14.26 -24.85 8.89
C ALA A 62 13.79 -25.86 7.82
N ASP A 63 13.54 -27.10 8.22
CA ASP A 63 13.07 -28.14 7.30
C ASP A 63 11.54 -28.30 7.27
N SER A 64 10.86 -27.88 8.36
CA SER A 64 9.43 -28.07 8.55
C SER A 64 8.78 -26.92 9.34
N MET A 65 7.47 -26.72 9.13
CA MET A 65 6.64 -25.78 9.89
C MET A 65 5.27 -26.37 10.20
N ALA A 66 4.71 -26.02 11.35
CA ALA A 66 3.35 -26.35 11.75
C ALA A 66 2.47 -25.10 11.78
N ILE A 67 1.30 -25.20 11.16
CA ILE A 67 0.38 -24.09 10.93
C ILE A 67 -0.99 -24.42 11.53
N ARG A 68 -1.55 -23.47 12.25
CA ARG A 68 -2.90 -23.54 12.80
C ARG A 68 -3.61 -22.20 12.60
N ASP A 69 -4.84 -22.23 12.11
CA ASP A 69 -5.70 -21.06 11.89
C ASP A 69 -4.98 -19.94 11.11
N GLY A 70 -4.21 -20.34 10.09
CA GLY A 70 -3.44 -19.42 9.24
C GLY A 70 -2.23 -18.76 9.91
N ARG A 71 -1.83 -19.22 11.10
CA ARG A 71 -0.64 -18.75 11.83
C ARG A 71 0.39 -19.86 11.95
N ILE A 72 1.66 -19.49 11.83
CA ILE A 72 2.78 -20.39 12.08
C ILE A 72 2.90 -20.56 13.60
N LEU A 73 2.74 -21.79 14.06
CA LEU A 73 2.82 -22.13 15.48
C LEU A 73 4.25 -22.52 15.89
N ARG A 74 4.93 -23.30 15.04
CA ARG A 74 6.29 -23.77 15.28
C ARG A 74 7.00 -23.98 13.94
N VAL A 75 8.29 -23.67 13.91
CA VAL A 75 9.20 -23.90 12.77
C VAL A 75 10.41 -24.64 13.30
N GLY A 76 10.90 -25.66 12.60
CA GLY A 76 11.96 -26.51 13.11
C GLY A 76 12.24 -27.72 12.25
N SER A 77 12.75 -28.78 12.89
CA SER A 77 12.85 -30.10 12.27
C SER A 77 11.51 -30.81 12.27
N TYR A 78 11.28 -31.73 11.32
CA TYR A 78 10.06 -32.53 11.30
C TYR A 78 9.84 -33.28 12.62
N SER A 79 10.90 -33.83 13.21
CA SER A 79 10.83 -34.53 14.51
C SER A 79 10.35 -33.63 15.64
N SER A 80 10.70 -32.34 15.63
CA SER A 80 10.29 -31.36 16.63
C SER A 80 8.81 -30.92 16.53
N LEU A 81 8.08 -31.39 15.51
CA LEU A 81 6.69 -31.00 15.23
C LEU A 81 5.72 -32.17 15.39
N GLN A 82 6.20 -33.40 15.56
CA GLN A 82 5.36 -34.61 15.61
C GLN A 82 4.40 -34.60 16.81
N ASP A 83 4.77 -33.94 17.90
CA ASP A 83 3.92 -33.71 19.08
C ASP A 83 2.70 -32.83 18.78
N LEU A 84 2.73 -32.06 17.69
CA LEU A 84 1.63 -31.20 17.24
C LEU A 84 0.68 -31.89 16.24
N SER A 85 1.09 -33.02 15.67
CA SER A 85 0.25 -33.77 14.74
C SER A 85 -0.91 -34.46 15.47
N GLY A 86 -2.11 -34.30 14.92
CA GLY A 86 -3.37 -34.72 15.52
C GLY A 86 -4.36 -35.31 14.50
N TYR A 87 -5.56 -35.62 14.97
CA TYR A 87 -6.61 -36.12 14.08
C TYR A 87 -7.05 -35.02 13.11
N GLY A 88 -6.78 -35.21 11.81
CA GLY A 88 -7.12 -34.24 10.77
C GLY A 88 -5.98 -33.30 10.35
N THR A 89 -4.81 -33.36 11.01
CA THR A 89 -3.62 -32.66 10.55
C THR A 89 -3.24 -33.14 9.14
N LYS A 90 -3.15 -32.20 8.20
CA LYS A 90 -2.63 -32.49 6.85
C LYS A 90 -1.12 -32.40 6.86
N GLU A 91 -0.46 -33.30 6.15
CA GLU A 91 0.99 -33.23 5.94
C GLU A 91 1.30 -32.94 4.48
N LEU A 92 2.10 -31.90 4.23
CA LEU A 92 2.57 -31.51 2.91
C LEU A 92 4.07 -31.73 2.81
N ASN A 93 4.48 -32.69 1.99
CA ASN A 93 5.89 -32.90 1.66
C ASN A 93 6.30 -31.95 0.53
N LEU A 94 7.30 -31.11 0.78
CA LEU A 94 7.80 -30.15 -0.19
C LEU A 94 8.88 -30.69 -1.12
N GLU A 95 9.41 -31.89 -0.87
CA GLU A 95 10.41 -32.55 -1.73
C GLU A 95 11.64 -31.65 -2.01
N GLY A 96 12.09 -30.93 -0.98
CA GLY A 96 13.23 -30.01 -1.05
C GLY A 96 12.91 -28.63 -1.62
N LYS A 97 11.64 -28.31 -1.93
CA LYS A 97 11.24 -26.96 -2.37
C LYS A 97 11.47 -25.92 -1.28
N ILE A 98 11.67 -24.68 -1.73
CA ILE A 98 11.92 -23.53 -0.85
C ILE A 98 10.60 -22.88 -0.45
N VAL A 99 10.48 -22.50 0.82
CA VAL A 99 9.42 -21.61 1.32
C VAL A 99 10.07 -20.32 1.77
N VAL A 100 9.53 -19.21 1.32
CA VAL A 100 9.90 -17.86 1.76
C VAL A 100 8.69 -17.16 2.36
N PRO A 101 8.87 -16.15 3.23
CA PRO A 101 7.78 -15.29 3.64
C PRO A 101 7.10 -14.70 2.41
N GLY A 102 5.76 -14.65 2.42
CA GLY A 102 5.02 -13.98 1.35
C GLY A 102 5.43 -12.52 1.27
N PHE A 103 5.60 -11.99 0.06
CA PHE A 103 6.07 -10.62 -0.13
C PHE A 103 5.03 -9.61 0.35
N ILE A 104 5.52 -8.50 0.90
CA ILE A 104 4.72 -7.35 1.29
C ILE A 104 5.10 -6.20 0.36
N ASP A 105 4.19 -5.79 -0.52
CA ASP A 105 4.40 -4.58 -1.31
C ASP A 105 4.12 -3.36 -0.42
N SER A 106 5.17 -2.56 -0.17
CA SER A 106 5.10 -1.48 0.81
C SER A 106 4.44 -0.20 0.31
N HIS A 107 4.10 -0.12 -0.99
CA HIS A 107 3.44 1.05 -1.55
C HIS A 107 2.67 0.71 -2.83
N VAL A 108 1.35 0.65 -2.74
CA VAL A 108 0.48 0.43 -3.91
C VAL A 108 -0.75 1.34 -3.90
N HIS A 109 -1.40 1.40 -5.06
CA HIS A 109 -2.76 1.89 -5.23
C HIS A 109 -3.62 0.75 -5.80
N LEU A 110 -4.03 -0.19 -4.95
CA LEU A 110 -4.53 -1.52 -5.32
C LEU A 110 -5.77 -1.47 -6.21
N ILE A 111 -6.81 -0.73 -5.79
CA ILE A 111 -8.05 -0.60 -6.57
C ILE A 111 -7.77 0.13 -7.88
N PHE A 112 -6.94 1.17 -7.85
CA PHE A 112 -6.55 1.88 -9.07
C PHE A 112 -5.85 0.95 -10.07
N ALA A 113 -4.91 0.12 -9.60
CA ALA A 113 -4.22 -0.87 -10.43
C ALA A 113 -5.23 -1.83 -11.10
N GLY A 114 -6.20 -2.34 -10.34
CA GLY A 114 -7.24 -3.22 -10.89
C GLY A 114 -8.22 -2.56 -11.85
N LEU A 115 -8.40 -1.24 -11.74
CA LEU A 115 -9.15 -0.44 -12.72
C LEU A 115 -8.33 -0.22 -13.98
N GLN A 116 -7.03 0.04 -13.85
CA GLN A 116 -6.13 0.20 -14.99
C GLN A 116 -6.02 -1.09 -15.82
N MET A 117 -6.07 -2.26 -15.19
CA MET A 117 -6.00 -3.57 -15.87
C MET A 117 -7.04 -3.78 -17.00
N VAL A 118 -8.17 -3.06 -16.98
CA VAL A 118 -9.25 -3.18 -17.98
C VAL A 118 -9.45 -1.90 -18.82
N ARG A 119 -8.49 -0.98 -18.75
CA ARG A 119 -8.48 0.30 -19.44
C ARG A 119 -7.48 0.29 -20.61
N VAL A 120 -7.32 1.42 -21.30
CA VAL A 120 -6.29 1.57 -22.33
C VAL A 120 -4.91 1.40 -21.71
N GLN A 121 -4.16 0.38 -22.16
CA GLN A 121 -2.82 0.08 -21.65
C GLN A 121 -1.76 0.63 -22.59
N LEU A 122 -0.92 1.52 -22.07
CA LEU A 122 0.20 2.11 -22.80
C LEU A 122 1.56 1.78 -22.15
N GLN A 123 1.59 0.89 -21.15
CA GLN A 123 2.83 0.43 -20.53
C GLN A 123 3.68 -0.32 -21.56
N GLY A 124 4.93 0.10 -21.71
CA GLY A 124 5.89 -0.53 -22.62
C GLY A 124 5.75 -0.10 -24.09
N VAL A 125 4.75 0.72 -24.44
CA VAL A 125 4.63 1.29 -25.78
C VAL A 125 5.80 2.24 -26.02
N ASN A 126 6.51 2.05 -27.14
CA ASN A 126 7.75 2.77 -27.47
C ASN A 126 7.69 3.51 -28.81
N GLN A 127 6.50 3.65 -29.40
CA GLN A 127 6.28 4.40 -30.63
C GLN A 127 4.98 5.22 -30.54
N LYS A 128 5.05 6.47 -31.01
CA LYS A 128 3.90 7.39 -31.10
C LYS A 128 2.71 6.77 -31.85
N ASP A 129 2.96 6.15 -33.01
CA ASP A 129 1.90 5.57 -33.84
C ASP A 129 1.16 4.44 -33.11
N GLU A 130 1.86 3.70 -32.25
CA GLU A 130 1.24 2.66 -31.43
C GLU A 130 0.35 3.24 -30.33
N VAL A 131 0.71 4.39 -29.73
CA VAL A 131 -0.16 5.12 -28.80
C VAL A 131 -1.46 5.49 -29.51
N VAL A 132 -1.36 6.12 -30.68
CA VAL A 132 -2.53 6.56 -31.46
C VAL A 132 -3.39 5.36 -31.88
N ARG A 133 -2.76 4.27 -32.36
CA ARG A 133 -3.45 3.03 -32.73
C ARG A 133 -4.22 2.44 -31.55
N THR A 134 -3.58 2.33 -30.39
CA THR A 134 -4.19 1.74 -29.18
C THR A 134 -5.37 2.56 -28.70
N VAL A 135 -5.25 3.89 -28.72
CA VAL A 135 -6.35 4.81 -28.37
C VAL A 135 -7.48 4.73 -29.40
N LYS A 136 -7.18 4.66 -30.70
CA LYS A 136 -8.17 4.47 -31.77
C LYS A 136 -8.95 3.18 -31.60
N GLU A 137 -8.29 2.07 -31.30
CA GLU A 137 -8.94 0.78 -31.06
C GLU A 137 -9.89 0.82 -29.86
N ALA A 138 -9.54 1.57 -28.81
CA ALA A 138 -10.41 1.80 -27.67
C ALA A 138 -11.61 2.68 -28.05
N ALA A 139 -11.39 3.75 -28.81
CA ALA A 139 -12.44 4.64 -29.27
C ALA A 139 -13.48 3.93 -30.14
N LEU A 140 -13.06 3.02 -31.03
CA LEU A 140 -13.96 2.23 -31.87
C LEU A 140 -14.89 1.30 -31.07
N LYS A 141 -14.49 0.91 -29.86
CA LYS A 141 -15.28 0.05 -28.96
C LYS A 141 -16.10 0.85 -27.94
N ALA A 142 -15.77 2.14 -27.77
CA ALA A 142 -16.42 3.00 -26.80
C ALA A 142 -17.81 3.45 -27.27
N LYS A 143 -18.72 3.66 -26.33
CA LYS A 143 -20.01 4.29 -26.65
C LYS A 143 -19.76 5.78 -26.92
N ARG A 144 -20.50 6.38 -27.85
CA ARG A 144 -20.38 7.82 -28.12
C ARG A 144 -20.54 8.63 -26.81
N GLY A 145 -19.62 9.55 -26.55
CA GLY A 145 -19.62 10.41 -25.35
C GLY A 145 -19.14 9.73 -24.05
N SER A 146 -18.86 8.42 -24.04
CA SER A 146 -18.27 7.78 -22.85
C SER A 146 -16.78 8.09 -22.73
N TRP A 147 -16.28 8.21 -21.50
CA TRP A 147 -14.86 8.44 -21.25
C TRP A 147 -14.00 7.25 -21.67
N ILE A 148 -12.92 7.53 -22.39
CA ILE A 148 -11.84 6.59 -22.66
C ILE A 148 -10.75 6.86 -21.64
N LEU A 149 -10.57 5.91 -20.73
CA LEU A 149 -9.61 6.01 -19.63
C LEU A 149 -8.49 5.01 -19.82
N GLY A 150 -7.32 5.33 -19.29
CA GLY A 150 -6.18 4.41 -19.25
C GLY A 150 -4.90 5.15 -18.94
N GLY A 151 -3.78 4.65 -19.45
CA GLY A 151 -2.49 5.28 -19.27
C GLY A 151 -1.35 4.29 -19.13
N GLY A 152 -0.39 4.65 -18.29
CA GLY A 152 0.86 3.92 -18.13
C GLY A 152 1.88 4.23 -19.22
N TRP A 153 1.66 5.27 -20.01
CA TRP A 153 2.61 5.71 -21.00
C TRP A 153 3.86 6.30 -20.34
N ASN A 154 4.99 6.17 -21.03
CA ASN A 154 6.24 6.82 -20.66
C ASN A 154 6.91 7.36 -21.93
N ASN A 155 7.00 8.68 -22.03
CA ASN A 155 7.58 9.36 -23.18
C ASN A 155 9.06 9.03 -23.40
N ASP A 156 9.79 8.63 -22.35
CA ASP A 156 11.19 8.20 -22.46
C ASP A 156 11.35 6.97 -23.37
N LEU A 157 10.31 6.14 -23.51
CA LEU A 157 10.36 4.95 -24.36
C LEU A 157 10.33 5.26 -25.85
N TRP A 158 9.86 6.45 -26.25
CA TRP A 158 9.73 6.84 -27.67
C TRP A 158 10.51 8.11 -28.03
N GLY A 159 11.59 8.41 -27.29
CA GLY A 159 12.50 9.51 -27.61
C GLY A 159 12.22 10.82 -26.87
N GLY A 160 11.39 10.79 -25.82
CA GLY A 160 11.19 11.91 -24.90
C GLY A 160 10.11 12.91 -25.31
N GLU A 161 9.64 12.89 -26.57
CA GLU A 161 8.56 13.78 -27.03
C GLU A 161 7.30 13.58 -26.18
N LEU A 162 6.84 14.65 -25.54
CA LEU A 162 5.62 14.64 -24.74
C LEU A 162 4.40 14.54 -25.67
N PRO A 163 3.42 13.67 -25.36
CA PRO A 163 2.23 13.55 -26.18
C PRO A 163 1.35 14.79 -26.03
N VAL A 164 0.64 15.16 -27.10
CA VAL A 164 -0.29 16.29 -27.10
C VAL A 164 -1.67 15.84 -27.59
N ALA A 165 -2.71 16.59 -27.24
CA ALA A 165 -4.11 16.28 -27.56
C ALA A 165 -4.31 15.97 -29.05
N SER A 166 -3.65 16.75 -29.92
CA SER A 166 -3.72 16.59 -31.37
C SER A 166 -3.22 15.24 -31.89
N TRP A 167 -2.46 14.46 -31.11
CA TRP A 167 -2.10 13.08 -31.49
C TRP A 167 -3.33 12.17 -31.55
N ILE A 168 -4.34 12.44 -30.73
CA ILE A 168 -5.49 11.54 -30.52
C ILE A 168 -6.83 12.17 -30.85
N ASP A 169 -6.90 13.49 -31.09
CA ASP A 169 -8.15 14.20 -31.37
C ASP A 169 -8.90 13.63 -32.59
N ASP A 170 -8.20 13.37 -33.69
CA ASP A 170 -8.80 12.84 -34.93
C ASP A 170 -9.42 11.44 -34.75
N VAL A 171 -8.92 10.66 -33.80
CA VAL A 171 -9.40 9.30 -33.52
C VAL A 171 -10.37 9.24 -32.35
N THR A 172 -10.61 10.36 -31.65
CA THR A 172 -11.44 10.42 -30.43
C THR A 172 -12.45 11.59 -30.43
N SER A 173 -12.83 12.08 -31.62
CA SER A 173 -13.67 13.28 -31.81
C SER A 173 -14.99 13.30 -31.02
N ASP A 174 -15.55 12.14 -30.68
CA ASP A 174 -16.82 11.99 -29.99
C ASP A 174 -16.70 11.57 -28.51
N ASN A 175 -15.48 11.34 -28.03
CA ASN A 175 -15.22 10.71 -26.75
C ASN A 175 -14.18 11.50 -25.96
N PRO A 176 -14.47 11.93 -24.71
CA PRO A 176 -13.43 12.50 -23.87
C PRO A 176 -12.42 11.44 -23.48
N VAL A 177 -11.14 11.81 -23.52
CA VAL A 177 -10.01 10.92 -23.21
C VAL A 177 -9.23 11.44 -22.01
N TRP A 178 -8.82 10.54 -21.12
CA TRP A 178 -7.85 10.81 -20.07
C TRP A 178 -6.87 9.65 -19.93
N LEU A 179 -5.59 9.91 -20.21
CA LEU A 179 -4.52 8.91 -20.18
C LEU A 179 -3.43 9.35 -19.19
N THR A 180 -3.31 8.67 -18.05
CA THR A 180 -2.32 8.99 -17.03
C THR A 180 -0.92 8.52 -17.43
N ARG A 181 0.10 9.32 -17.17
CA ARG A 181 1.51 8.92 -17.28
C ARG A 181 1.81 7.82 -16.25
N MET A 182 2.86 7.05 -16.50
CA MET A 182 3.28 5.94 -15.63
C MET A 182 3.57 6.35 -14.18
N ASP A 183 4.01 7.57 -13.94
CA ASP A 183 4.30 8.12 -12.61
C ASP A 183 3.05 8.54 -11.83
N GLY A 184 1.89 8.71 -12.48
CA GLY A 184 0.66 9.22 -11.87
C GLY A 184 0.62 10.73 -11.60
N HIS A 185 1.64 11.50 -12.03
CA HIS A 185 1.75 12.95 -11.78
C HIS A 185 1.47 13.81 -13.03
N MET A 186 1.17 13.18 -14.16
CA MET A 186 0.80 13.83 -15.40
C MET A 186 -0.29 13.04 -16.11
N GLY A 187 -1.16 13.72 -16.85
CA GLY A 187 -2.13 13.05 -17.73
C GLY A 187 -2.40 13.81 -19.00
N LEU A 188 -2.74 13.07 -20.06
CA LEU A 188 -3.13 13.59 -21.36
C LEU A 188 -4.65 13.59 -21.49
N ALA A 189 -5.21 14.78 -21.67
CA ALA A 189 -6.59 15.04 -22.05
C ALA A 189 -6.66 15.40 -23.54
N ASN A 190 -7.64 14.85 -24.26
CA ASN A 190 -7.94 15.31 -25.62
C ASN A 190 -8.74 16.63 -25.61
N SER A 191 -8.93 17.23 -26.78
CA SER A 191 -9.65 18.50 -26.93
C SER A 191 -11.10 18.43 -26.44
N VAL A 192 -11.77 17.27 -26.58
CA VAL A 192 -13.12 17.05 -26.04
C VAL A 192 -13.12 17.13 -24.52
N ALA A 193 -12.18 16.46 -23.85
CA ALA A 193 -12.06 16.50 -22.39
C ALA A 193 -11.70 17.90 -21.86
N LEU A 194 -10.78 18.62 -22.52
CA LEU A 194 -10.44 20.00 -22.17
C LEU A 194 -11.67 20.92 -22.25
N LYS A 195 -12.45 20.81 -23.34
CA LYS A 195 -13.69 21.58 -23.52
C LYS A 195 -14.73 21.26 -22.45
N LEU A 196 -14.91 19.99 -22.09
CA LEU A 196 -15.83 19.58 -21.01
C LEU A 196 -15.39 20.14 -19.65
N ALA A 197 -14.08 20.27 -19.42
CA ALA A 197 -13.54 20.84 -18.20
C ALA A 197 -13.54 22.38 -18.19
N GLY A 198 -13.76 23.02 -19.34
CA GLY A 198 -13.66 24.48 -19.48
C GLY A 198 -12.22 24.99 -19.44
N VAL A 199 -11.24 24.15 -19.75
CA VAL A 199 -9.83 24.53 -19.83
C VAL A 199 -9.57 25.23 -21.16
N THR A 200 -9.03 26.44 -21.09
CA THR A 200 -8.76 27.33 -22.23
C THR A 200 -7.38 27.97 -22.07
N ASN A 201 -6.92 28.70 -23.09
CA ASN A 201 -5.72 29.52 -23.02
C ASN A 201 -5.75 30.60 -21.90
N LEU A 202 -6.93 31.01 -21.45
CA LEU A 202 -7.12 31.96 -20.34
C LEU A 202 -7.14 31.29 -18.95
N SER A 203 -7.17 29.96 -18.90
CA SER A 203 -7.16 29.23 -17.63
C SER A 203 -5.84 29.49 -16.92
N LYS A 204 -5.89 29.74 -15.60
CA LYS A 204 -4.68 29.88 -14.78
C LYS A 204 -4.27 28.52 -14.23
N ASP A 205 -2.98 28.37 -14.00
CA ASP A 205 -2.45 27.20 -13.30
C ASP A 205 -2.94 27.21 -11.84
N PRO A 206 -3.47 26.09 -11.31
CA PRO A 206 -3.83 25.99 -9.92
C PRO A 206 -2.57 25.94 -9.03
N ASN A 207 -2.73 26.23 -7.75
CA ASN A 207 -1.63 26.04 -6.80
C ASN A 207 -1.19 24.57 -6.79
N GLY A 208 0.12 24.31 -6.86
CA GLY A 208 0.67 22.95 -6.88
C GLY A 208 0.43 22.17 -8.18
N GLY A 209 0.11 22.83 -9.30
CA GLY A 209 -0.10 22.15 -10.58
C GLY A 209 0.12 23.06 -11.79
N THR A 210 0.30 22.44 -12.95
CA THR A 210 0.61 23.17 -14.20
C THR A 210 -0.23 22.64 -15.35
N ILE A 211 -0.78 23.55 -16.15
CA ILE A 211 -1.40 23.23 -17.45
C ILE A 211 -0.32 23.49 -18.51
N MET A 212 0.14 22.45 -19.21
CA MET A 212 1.13 22.67 -20.25
C MET A 212 0.49 23.37 -21.46
N ARG A 213 1.20 24.37 -22.00
CA ARG A 213 0.73 25.19 -23.12
C ARG A 213 1.75 25.18 -24.26
N THR A 214 1.27 25.37 -25.48
CA THR A 214 2.11 25.65 -26.64
C THR A 214 2.72 27.06 -26.53
N SER A 215 3.63 27.40 -27.44
CA SER A 215 4.17 28.76 -27.57
C SER A 215 3.10 29.84 -27.75
N ASP A 216 1.95 29.46 -28.33
CA ASP A 216 0.84 30.37 -28.62
C ASP A 216 -0.15 30.46 -27.44
N GLY A 217 0.13 29.77 -26.32
CA GLY A 217 -0.68 29.79 -25.11
C GLY A 217 -1.83 28.79 -25.08
N GLU A 218 -2.00 27.97 -26.11
CA GLU A 218 -3.07 26.97 -26.16
C GLU A 218 -2.71 25.73 -25.30
N PRO A 219 -3.65 25.20 -24.50
CA PRO A 219 -3.40 23.99 -23.70
C PRO A 219 -3.04 22.79 -24.60
N THR A 220 -1.93 22.11 -24.30
CA THR A 220 -1.48 20.95 -25.08
C THR A 220 -2.29 19.68 -24.79
N GLY A 221 -3.11 19.70 -23.74
CA GLY A 221 -3.76 18.50 -23.19
C GLY A 221 -3.01 17.87 -22.03
N LEU A 222 -1.78 18.28 -21.73
CA LEU A 222 -1.06 17.78 -20.55
C LEU A 222 -1.36 18.62 -19.31
N LEU A 223 -1.80 17.93 -18.25
CA LEU A 223 -2.02 18.52 -16.94
C LEU A 223 -1.18 17.79 -15.91
N ILE A 224 -0.51 18.55 -15.05
CA ILE A 224 0.48 18.08 -14.08
C ILE A 224 -0.02 18.35 -12.65
N ASP A 225 0.14 17.35 -11.78
CA ASP A 225 -0.18 17.41 -10.36
C ASP A 225 -1.58 17.99 -10.07
N ALA A 226 -1.71 19.08 -9.30
CA ALA A 226 -3.02 19.63 -8.93
C ALA A 226 -3.87 20.06 -10.14
N ALA A 227 -3.26 20.35 -11.30
CA ALA A 227 -4.00 20.69 -12.51
C ALA A 227 -4.82 19.50 -13.04
N MET A 228 -4.45 18.26 -12.72
CA MET A 228 -5.20 17.06 -13.09
C MET A 228 -6.64 17.09 -12.54
N GLU A 229 -6.88 17.78 -11.41
CA GLU A 229 -8.22 17.92 -10.82
C GLU A 229 -9.25 18.49 -11.81
N LEU A 230 -8.83 19.42 -12.66
CA LEU A 230 -9.68 20.06 -13.67
C LEU A 230 -10.35 19.04 -14.60
N ILE A 231 -9.64 17.95 -14.93
CA ILE A 231 -10.17 16.84 -15.73
C ILE A 231 -10.80 15.78 -14.83
N LEU A 232 -10.11 15.36 -13.76
CA LEU A 232 -10.55 14.27 -12.90
C LEU A 232 -11.93 14.53 -12.27
N ALA A 233 -12.28 15.79 -12.00
CA ALA A 233 -13.59 16.19 -11.49
C ALA A 233 -14.73 16.04 -12.51
N ARG A 234 -14.41 15.90 -13.81
CA ARG A 234 -15.38 15.69 -14.90
C ARG A 234 -15.57 14.24 -15.28
N ILE A 235 -14.68 13.36 -14.81
CA ILE A 235 -14.78 11.92 -15.04
C ILE A 235 -15.85 11.36 -14.09
N PRO A 236 -16.88 10.68 -14.61
CA PRO A 236 -17.86 9.98 -13.77
C PRO A 236 -17.19 9.02 -12.81
N GLU A 237 -17.69 8.99 -11.57
CA GLU A 237 -17.16 8.05 -10.58
C GLU A 237 -17.48 6.61 -10.99
N VAL A 238 -16.48 5.74 -10.82
CA VAL A 238 -16.57 4.31 -11.13
C VAL A 238 -17.59 3.64 -10.21
N SER A 239 -18.37 2.70 -10.75
CA SER A 239 -19.39 2.00 -9.95
C SER A 239 -18.77 1.20 -8.79
N VAL A 240 -19.56 0.93 -7.75
CA VAL A 240 -19.11 0.12 -6.61
C VAL A 240 -18.67 -1.27 -7.07
N ASP A 241 -19.44 -1.91 -7.95
CA ASP A 241 -19.15 -3.27 -8.42
C ASP A 241 -17.86 -3.31 -9.25
N GLU A 242 -17.62 -2.33 -10.12
CA GLU A 242 -16.35 -2.23 -10.84
C GLU A 242 -15.15 -2.04 -9.92
N ARG A 243 -15.29 -1.30 -8.81
CA ARG A 243 -14.23 -1.14 -7.80
C ARG A 243 -13.98 -2.44 -7.03
N ARG A 244 -15.02 -3.20 -6.70
CA ARG A 244 -14.91 -4.52 -6.09
C ARG A 244 -14.18 -5.51 -6.99
N GLU A 245 -14.58 -5.56 -8.26
CA GLU A 245 -13.92 -6.40 -9.26
C GLU A 245 -12.46 -5.96 -9.50
N ALA A 246 -12.19 -4.65 -9.46
CA ALA A 246 -10.82 -4.13 -9.53
C ALA A 246 -9.95 -4.61 -8.36
N MET A 247 -10.45 -4.51 -7.12
CA MET A 247 -9.74 -5.03 -5.94
C MET A 247 -9.41 -6.52 -6.08
N LEU A 248 -10.39 -7.32 -6.52
CA LEU A 248 -10.20 -8.77 -6.71
C LEU A 248 -9.20 -9.09 -7.81
N ARG A 249 -9.27 -8.40 -8.97
CA ARG A 249 -8.31 -8.55 -10.06
C ARG A 249 -6.89 -8.21 -9.62
N ALA A 250 -6.72 -7.06 -8.99
CA ALA A 250 -5.41 -6.59 -8.52
C ALA A 250 -4.83 -7.54 -7.46
N SER A 251 -5.65 -7.98 -6.51
CA SER A 251 -5.24 -8.94 -5.48
C SER A 251 -4.83 -10.29 -6.08
N SER A 252 -5.58 -10.79 -7.06
CA SER A 252 -5.26 -12.03 -7.76
C SER A 252 -3.93 -11.89 -8.50
N PHE A 253 -3.72 -10.78 -9.20
CA PHE A 253 -2.46 -10.49 -9.87
C PHE A 253 -1.29 -10.43 -8.87
N ALA A 254 -1.45 -9.75 -7.74
CA ALA A 254 -0.44 -9.67 -6.68
C ALA A 254 -0.03 -11.07 -6.18
N LEU A 255 -1.01 -11.95 -5.94
CA LEU A 255 -0.77 -13.34 -5.53
C LEU A 255 0.01 -14.14 -6.58
N THR A 256 -0.23 -13.94 -7.89
CA THR A 256 0.58 -14.60 -8.94
C THR A 256 2.06 -14.19 -8.91
N ARG A 257 2.39 -13.09 -8.23
CA ARG A 257 3.75 -12.59 -8.01
C ARG A 257 4.30 -12.91 -6.61
N GLY A 258 3.55 -13.68 -5.81
CA GLY A 258 3.92 -14.01 -4.43
C GLY A 258 3.69 -12.89 -3.42
N VAL A 259 3.02 -11.80 -3.81
CA VAL A 259 2.65 -10.70 -2.91
C VAL A 259 1.39 -11.11 -2.14
N THR A 260 1.52 -11.22 -0.82
CA THR A 260 0.46 -11.70 0.08
C THR A 260 -0.09 -10.61 0.99
N ALA A 261 0.59 -9.46 1.05
CA ALA A 261 0.12 -8.27 1.73
C ALA A 261 0.55 -7.01 0.97
N VAL A 262 -0.23 -5.95 1.12
CA VAL A 262 0.10 -4.65 0.53
C VAL A 262 -0.15 -3.52 1.53
N VAL A 263 0.64 -2.44 1.41
CA VAL A 263 0.31 -1.15 2.01
C VAL A 263 -0.34 -0.29 0.92
N ASP A 264 -1.64 -0.08 1.06
CA ASP A 264 -2.46 0.60 0.07
C ASP A 264 -2.68 2.06 0.45
N PHE A 265 -2.37 2.96 -0.48
CA PHE A 265 -2.55 4.40 -0.35
C PHE A 265 -3.89 4.89 -0.94
N GLY A 266 -4.80 3.95 -1.28
CA GLY A 266 -6.12 4.22 -1.82
C GLY A 266 -6.08 4.84 -3.21
N ARG A 267 -7.25 5.28 -3.71
CA ARG A 267 -7.33 6.07 -4.96
C ARG A 267 -7.06 7.56 -4.71
N TYR A 268 -5.95 7.84 -4.02
CA TYR A 268 -5.49 9.17 -3.64
C TYR A 268 -4.19 9.51 -4.38
N PHE A 269 -4.30 10.46 -5.30
CA PHE A 269 -3.24 11.03 -6.14
C PHE A 269 -3.38 12.56 -6.07
N PRO A 270 -2.36 13.34 -6.48
CA PRO A 270 -2.52 14.78 -6.62
C PRO A 270 -3.77 15.15 -7.44
N GLY A 271 -4.61 16.03 -6.88
CA GLY A 271 -5.89 16.46 -7.50
C GLY A 271 -7.05 15.45 -7.42
N ALA A 272 -6.88 14.28 -6.78
CA ALA A 272 -7.97 13.32 -6.59
C ALA A 272 -8.81 13.66 -5.34
N PRO A 273 -10.16 13.51 -5.38
CA PRO A 273 -11.00 13.75 -4.21
C PRO A 273 -10.67 12.81 -3.05
N VAL A 274 -10.45 13.38 -1.85
CA VAL A 274 -10.10 12.64 -0.63
C VAL A 274 -11.14 11.59 -0.21
N GLU A 275 -12.40 11.79 -0.59
CA GLU A 275 -13.49 10.85 -0.27
C GLU A 275 -13.40 9.52 -1.03
N ARG A 276 -12.60 9.42 -2.10
CA ARG A 276 -12.46 8.16 -2.85
C ARG A 276 -11.89 7.04 -1.98
N SER A 277 -10.86 7.31 -1.19
CA SER A 277 -10.27 6.33 -0.27
C SER A 277 -11.25 5.88 0.81
N TRP A 278 -12.11 6.79 1.29
CA TRP A 278 -13.15 6.46 2.27
C TRP A 278 -14.27 5.60 1.69
N LYS A 279 -14.71 5.88 0.45
CA LYS A 279 -15.67 5.03 -0.27
C LYS A 279 -15.08 3.65 -0.60
N ASP A 280 -13.78 3.57 -0.87
CA ASP A 280 -13.10 2.30 -1.10
C ASP A 280 -13.05 1.47 0.19
N PHE A 281 -12.75 2.12 1.32
CA PHE A 281 -12.83 1.50 2.63
C PHE A 281 -14.23 0.94 2.93
N SER A 282 -15.29 1.74 2.81
CA SER A 282 -16.65 1.31 3.14
C SER A 282 -17.23 0.30 2.14
N ASP A 283 -17.10 0.57 0.84
CA ASP A 283 -17.89 -0.15 -0.16
C ASP A 283 -17.17 -1.39 -0.69
N VAL A 284 -15.83 -1.43 -0.57
CA VAL A 284 -14.97 -2.47 -1.14
C VAL A 284 -14.30 -3.27 -0.05
N PHE A 285 -13.46 -2.67 0.79
CA PHE A 285 -12.69 -3.43 1.77
C PHE A 285 -13.56 -4.05 2.86
N GLN A 286 -14.45 -3.27 3.49
CA GLN A 286 -15.38 -3.82 4.50
C GLN A 286 -16.35 -4.86 3.90
N TRP A 287 -16.83 -4.64 2.67
CA TRP A 287 -17.62 -5.64 1.95
C TRP A 287 -16.83 -6.93 1.72
N ALA A 288 -15.58 -6.82 1.27
CA ALA A 288 -14.76 -7.98 0.96
C ALA A 288 -14.41 -8.78 2.21
N ASP A 289 -14.13 -8.11 3.33
CA ASP A 289 -13.87 -8.76 4.61
C ASP A 289 -15.11 -9.50 5.14
N SER A 290 -16.26 -8.81 5.20
CA SER A 290 -17.52 -9.41 5.67
C SER A 290 -18.06 -10.51 4.76
N SER A 291 -17.72 -10.47 3.46
CA SER A 291 -18.16 -11.47 2.47
C SER A 291 -17.13 -12.59 2.22
N GLY A 292 -16.02 -12.63 2.98
CA GLY A 292 -14.97 -13.64 2.81
C GLY A 292 -14.26 -13.59 1.45
N LYS A 293 -14.18 -12.40 0.84
CA LYS A 293 -13.56 -12.14 -0.47
C LYS A 293 -12.14 -11.58 -0.38
N MET A 294 -11.64 -11.27 0.82
CA MET A 294 -10.23 -10.90 1.02
C MET A 294 -9.33 -12.11 0.74
N ILE A 295 -8.36 -11.94 -0.15
CA ILE A 295 -7.37 -12.99 -0.52
C ILE A 295 -5.92 -12.55 -0.29
N ILE A 296 -5.69 -11.28 0.03
CA ILE A 296 -4.42 -10.69 0.49
C ILE A 296 -4.70 -9.80 1.70
N ARG A 297 -3.68 -9.53 2.52
CA ARG A 297 -3.78 -8.55 3.61
C ARG A 297 -3.55 -7.13 3.11
N VAL A 298 -4.25 -6.16 3.70
CA VAL A 298 -4.12 -4.75 3.34
C VAL A 298 -3.86 -3.91 4.58
N CYS A 299 -2.84 -3.06 4.50
CA CYS A 299 -2.58 -1.98 5.44
C CYS A 299 -2.98 -0.67 4.76
N LEU A 300 -4.07 -0.05 5.21
CA LEU A 300 -4.70 1.09 4.53
C LEU A 300 -4.17 2.41 5.07
N PHE A 301 -3.79 3.30 4.15
CA PHE A 301 -3.46 4.69 4.40
C PHE A 301 -4.51 5.61 3.78
N PHE A 302 -4.83 6.71 4.48
CA PHE A 302 -5.87 7.65 4.08
C PHE A 302 -5.29 9.05 3.78
N PRO A 303 -5.98 9.90 3.02
CA PRO A 303 -5.57 11.28 2.81
C PRO A 303 -5.36 12.00 4.13
N MET A 304 -4.21 12.66 4.29
CA MET A 304 -3.82 13.32 5.54
C MET A 304 -4.79 14.44 5.94
N GLU A 305 -5.45 15.08 4.99
CA GLU A 305 -6.50 16.07 5.20
C GLU A 305 -7.67 15.50 6.03
N THR A 306 -7.81 14.17 6.07
CA THR A 306 -8.86 13.45 6.80
C THR A 306 -8.34 12.74 8.06
N TRP A 307 -7.17 13.13 8.58
CA TRP A 307 -6.53 12.48 9.75
C TRP A 307 -7.44 12.33 10.96
N SER A 308 -8.29 13.33 11.25
CA SER A 308 -9.20 13.32 12.40
C SER A 308 -10.28 12.24 12.27
N ARG A 309 -10.80 12.04 11.05
CA ARG A 309 -11.74 10.96 10.74
C ARG A 309 -11.10 9.59 10.91
N LEU A 310 -9.83 9.43 10.50
CA LEU A 310 -9.09 8.17 10.71
C LEU A 310 -8.84 7.92 12.19
N TYR A 311 -8.43 8.95 12.93
CA TYR A 311 -8.28 8.87 14.38
C TYR A 311 -9.58 8.39 15.05
N ASP A 312 -10.73 8.97 14.70
CA ASP A 312 -12.03 8.58 15.27
C ASP A 312 -12.39 7.11 14.99
N VAL A 313 -12.10 6.62 13.77
CA VAL A 313 -12.35 5.23 13.39
C VAL A 313 -11.45 4.29 14.18
N ILE A 314 -10.15 4.58 14.26
CA ILE A 314 -9.18 3.78 15.01
C ILE A 314 -9.49 3.81 16.51
N HIS A 315 -9.90 4.95 17.06
CA HIS A 315 -10.27 5.05 18.46
C HIS A 315 -11.48 4.17 18.81
N LYS A 316 -12.42 4.01 17.87
CA LYS A 316 -13.62 3.18 18.06
C LYS A 316 -13.37 1.69 17.81
N ALA A 317 -12.61 1.34 16.79
CA ALA A 317 -12.50 -0.03 16.29
C ALA A 317 -11.11 -0.67 16.46
N GLY A 318 -10.09 0.11 16.83
CA GLY A 318 -8.70 -0.29 16.82
C GLY A 318 -8.07 -0.25 15.42
N HIS A 319 -6.76 -0.48 15.34
CA HIS A 319 -6.03 -0.54 14.07
C HIS A 319 -6.35 -1.81 13.27
N ALA A 320 -6.37 -2.97 13.94
CA ALA A 320 -6.65 -4.25 13.30
C ALA A 320 -8.16 -4.51 13.29
N LEU A 321 -8.82 -4.27 12.15
CA LEU A 321 -10.26 -4.51 12.02
C LEU A 321 -10.58 -5.99 11.82
N SER A 322 -9.66 -6.73 11.19
CA SER A 322 -9.75 -8.17 10.97
C SER A 322 -8.35 -8.77 10.77
N ASN A 323 -8.27 -10.07 10.45
CA ASN A 323 -7.01 -10.71 10.02
C ASN A 323 -6.52 -10.22 8.63
N TRP A 324 -7.35 -9.48 7.90
CA TRP A 324 -7.10 -9.01 6.54
C TRP A 324 -6.89 -7.50 6.45
N ILE A 325 -7.56 -6.70 7.29
CA ILE A 325 -7.54 -5.24 7.20
C ILE A 325 -6.88 -4.63 8.44
N TYR A 326 -5.85 -3.83 8.19
CA TYR A 326 -5.18 -2.99 9.18
C TYR A 326 -5.27 -1.52 8.75
N LEU A 327 -5.64 -0.63 9.67
CA LEU A 327 -5.63 0.82 9.46
C LEU A 327 -4.25 1.35 9.86
N GLY A 328 -3.44 1.75 8.89
CA GLY A 328 -2.05 2.17 9.09
C GLY A 328 -1.95 3.63 9.54
N GLY A 329 -2.29 4.55 8.66
CA GLY A 329 -2.03 5.96 8.89
C GLY A 329 -2.45 6.88 7.75
N VAL A 330 -1.72 7.97 7.59
CA VAL A 330 -2.05 9.05 6.66
C VAL A 330 -0.99 9.25 5.58
N LYS A 331 -1.43 9.67 4.40
CA LYS A 331 -0.63 9.97 3.23
C LYS A 331 -0.77 11.41 2.81
N ALA A 332 0.35 12.05 2.46
CA ALA A 332 0.41 13.36 1.83
C ALA A 332 1.50 13.41 0.74
N PHE A 333 1.60 14.55 0.06
CA PHE A 333 2.58 14.83 -0.99
C PHE A 333 3.30 16.15 -0.71
N VAL A 334 4.62 16.18 -0.85
CA VAL A 334 5.38 17.45 -0.79
C VAL A 334 5.67 17.98 -2.20
N ASP A 335 5.96 17.10 -3.15
CA ASP A 335 6.32 17.41 -4.53
C ASP A 335 5.67 16.45 -5.53
N GLY A 336 5.96 16.66 -6.81
CA GLY A 336 5.51 15.80 -7.90
C GLY A 336 6.54 14.73 -8.28
N SER A 337 6.79 14.55 -9.58
CA SER A 337 7.67 13.50 -10.11
C SER A 337 8.81 14.06 -10.96
N LEU A 338 9.90 13.28 -11.08
CA LEU A 338 11.02 13.64 -11.95
C LEU A 338 10.57 13.75 -13.42
N GLY A 339 9.81 12.77 -13.92
CA GLY A 339 9.50 12.74 -15.34
C GLY A 339 8.32 13.62 -15.76
N SER A 340 7.58 14.18 -14.80
CA SER A 340 6.68 15.32 -15.02
C SER A 340 7.37 16.67 -14.77
N ASN A 341 8.69 16.66 -14.52
CA ASN A 341 9.51 17.81 -14.15
C ASN A 341 8.90 18.63 -12.99
N SER A 342 8.29 17.94 -12.01
CA SER A 342 7.60 18.56 -10.87
C SER A 342 8.12 18.10 -9.50
N ALA A 343 9.08 17.19 -9.45
CA ALA A 343 9.84 16.90 -8.22
C ALA A 343 10.66 18.12 -7.79
N LEU A 344 10.70 18.41 -6.49
CA LEU A 344 11.24 19.64 -5.92
C LEU A 344 12.74 19.51 -5.59
N PHE A 345 13.56 20.22 -6.33
CA PHE A 345 15.01 20.21 -6.23
C PHE A 345 15.57 21.51 -5.62
N HIS A 346 16.79 21.44 -5.07
CA HIS A 346 17.55 22.63 -4.66
C HIS A 346 18.05 23.42 -5.87
N GLU A 347 18.43 22.73 -6.93
CA GLU A 347 18.89 23.31 -8.19
C GLU A 347 17.80 23.19 -9.27
N PRO A 348 17.78 24.07 -10.28
CA PRO A 348 16.87 23.94 -11.42
C PRO A 348 17.11 22.67 -12.25
N TYR A 349 16.08 22.25 -12.98
CA TYR A 349 16.16 21.21 -13.98
C TYR A 349 17.12 21.62 -15.10
N PHE A 350 17.88 20.67 -15.64
CA PHE A 350 18.89 20.96 -16.66
C PHE A 350 18.27 21.40 -17.99
N ASP A 351 17.20 20.71 -18.38
CA ASP A 351 16.40 20.93 -19.58
C ASP A 351 15.35 22.06 -19.40
N ASP A 352 15.11 22.49 -18.16
CA ASP A 352 14.24 23.61 -17.83
C ASP A 352 14.85 24.48 -16.70
N PRO A 353 15.80 25.38 -17.04
CA PRO A 353 16.59 26.14 -16.06
C PRO A 353 15.78 27.12 -15.19
N HIS A 354 14.49 27.33 -15.50
CA HIS A 354 13.59 28.19 -14.74
C HIS A 354 12.67 27.41 -13.80
N ASN A 355 12.76 26.08 -13.84
CA ASN A 355 11.94 25.18 -13.05
C ASN A 355 12.82 24.46 -12.04
N SER A 356 12.43 24.43 -10.77
CA SER A 356 13.07 23.63 -9.71
C SER A 356 12.07 22.67 -9.06
N GLY A 357 10.95 22.40 -9.74
CA GLY A 357 9.86 21.56 -9.29
C GLY A 357 8.67 22.33 -8.74
N LEU A 358 7.66 21.57 -8.33
CA LEU A 358 6.42 22.09 -7.77
C LEU A 358 6.27 21.60 -6.34
N GLN A 359 5.97 22.54 -5.45
CA GLN A 359 5.50 22.18 -4.12
C GLN A 359 3.99 21.94 -4.22
N VAL A 360 3.57 20.68 -4.04
CA VAL A 360 2.18 20.27 -4.26
C VAL A 360 1.26 20.71 -3.12
N MET A 361 1.76 20.68 -1.87
CA MET A 361 1.02 21.12 -0.69
C MET A 361 1.73 22.28 -0.01
N GLU A 362 0.97 23.26 0.50
CA GLU A 362 1.50 24.38 1.26
C GLU A 362 2.20 23.88 2.54
N SER A 363 3.38 24.45 2.86
CA SER A 363 4.29 23.93 3.89
C SER A 363 3.71 24.02 5.30
N GLU A 364 3.06 25.13 5.65
CA GLU A 364 2.46 25.33 6.97
C GLU A 364 1.30 24.36 7.20
N SER A 365 0.44 24.20 6.20
CA SER A 365 -0.66 23.24 6.19
C SER A 365 -0.15 21.80 6.36
N LEU A 366 0.85 21.40 5.57
CA LEU A 366 1.46 20.08 5.66
C LEU A 366 2.11 19.84 7.03
N PHE A 367 2.82 20.83 7.57
CA PHE A 367 3.41 20.77 8.91
C PHE A 367 2.36 20.58 10.00
N ASN A 368 1.30 21.41 9.98
CA ASN A 368 0.23 21.37 10.97
C ASN A 368 -0.51 20.02 10.94
N MET A 369 -0.81 19.50 9.76
CA MET A 369 -1.44 18.18 9.62
C MET A 369 -0.52 17.04 10.05
N THR A 370 0.78 17.13 9.75
CA THR A 370 1.77 16.15 10.20
C THR A 370 1.88 16.13 11.72
N MET A 371 1.95 17.31 12.35
CA MET A 371 1.99 17.47 13.80
C MET A 371 0.74 16.87 14.47
N ALA A 372 -0.44 17.17 13.93
CA ALA A 372 -1.71 16.65 14.44
C ALA A 372 -1.82 15.12 14.27
N SER A 373 -1.47 14.61 13.09
CA SER A 373 -1.50 13.17 12.80
C SER A 373 -0.54 12.38 13.71
N ASP A 374 0.67 12.89 13.92
CA ASP A 374 1.65 12.30 14.84
C ASP A 374 1.14 12.29 16.29
N LYS A 375 0.56 13.40 16.74
CA LYS A 375 -0.02 13.52 18.10
C LYS A 375 -1.18 12.55 18.31
N SER A 376 -1.94 12.27 17.25
CA SER A 376 -3.02 11.27 17.22
C SER A 376 -2.53 9.82 17.15
N GLY A 377 -1.21 9.59 17.16
CA GLY A 377 -0.62 8.24 17.11
C GLY A 377 -0.65 7.60 15.72
N LEU A 378 -1.05 8.33 14.68
CA LEU A 378 -1.11 7.83 13.31
C LEU A 378 0.31 7.72 12.74
N GLN A 379 0.53 6.72 11.87
CA GLN A 379 1.74 6.66 11.06
C GLN A 379 1.64 7.69 9.93
N VAL A 380 2.69 8.47 9.72
CA VAL A 380 2.73 9.47 8.64
C VAL A 380 3.63 9.00 7.52
N ALA A 381 3.10 8.99 6.30
CA ALA A 381 3.79 8.69 5.06
C ALA A 381 3.68 9.88 4.10
N ILE A 382 4.80 10.45 3.68
CA ILE A 382 4.81 11.60 2.78
C ILE A 382 5.60 11.26 1.53
N HIS A 383 5.00 11.48 0.36
CA HIS A 383 5.68 11.40 -0.92
C HIS A 383 6.72 12.51 -1.04
N ALA A 384 7.98 12.14 -1.34
CA ALA A 384 9.06 13.07 -1.65
C ALA A 384 10.05 12.46 -2.66
N ILE A 385 10.15 13.06 -3.85
CA ILE A 385 11.06 12.59 -4.92
C ILE A 385 12.34 13.43 -5.00
N GLY A 386 12.23 14.75 -5.01
CA GLY A 386 13.37 15.65 -5.17
C GLY A 386 14.22 15.80 -3.90
N ASP A 387 15.45 16.28 -4.04
CA ASP A 387 16.39 16.38 -2.91
C ASP A 387 15.95 17.41 -1.87
N ARG A 388 15.48 18.58 -2.32
CA ARG A 388 14.89 19.61 -1.46
C ARG A 388 13.60 19.14 -0.79
N ALA A 389 12.77 18.38 -1.51
CA ALA A 389 11.57 17.77 -0.94
C ALA A 389 11.91 16.84 0.25
N ASN A 390 12.91 15.96 0.07
CA ASN A 390 13.34 15.05 1.12
C ASN A 390 13.90 15.79 2.35
N ASP A 391 14.76 16.80 2.14
CA ASP A 391 15.31 17.59 3.24
C ASP A 391 14.22 18.33 4.04
N LEU A 392 13.22 18.90 3.35
CA LEU A 392 12.09 19.59 3.98
C LEU A 392 11.30 18.65 4.90
N ILE A 393 11.00 17.43 4.44
CA ILE A 393 10.26 16.45 5.25
C ILE A 393 11.09 15.96 6.44
N LEU A 394 12.40 15.79 6.28
CA LEU A 394 13.29 15.44 7.40
C LEU A 394 13.35 16.54 8.47
N ASP A 395 13.40 17.81 8.06
CA ASP A 395 13.33 18.96 8.99
C ASP A 395 11.99 19.01 9.73
N MET A 396 10.90 18.77 9.00
CA MET A 396 9.54 18.71 9.53
C MET A 396 9.39 17.58 10.56
N TYR A 397 9.84 16.36 10.23
CA TYR A 397 9.75 15.21 11.12
C TYR A 397 10.60 15.38 12.38
N GLU A 398 11.78 16.00 12.28
CA GLU A 398 12.60 16.35 13.45
C GLU A 398 11.85 17.32 14.38
N SER A 399 11.25 18.36 13.82
CA SER A 399 10.47 19.36 14.56
C SER A 399 9.23 18.75 15.24
N VAL A 400 8.52 17.87 14.53
CA VAL A 400 7.36 17.13 15.07
C VAL A 400 7.79 16.17 16.18
N ALA A 401 8.90 15.45 15.99
CA ALA A 401 9.41 14.53 16.99
C ALA A 401 9.87 15.22 18.27
N SER A 402 10.51 16.38 18.14
CA SER A 402 10.89 17.26 19.25
C SER A 402 9.67 17.74 20.04
N THR A 403 8.62 18.18 19.33
CA THR A 403 7.42 18.78 19.93
C THR A 403 6.52 17.75 20.61
N ASN A 404 6.25 16.62 19.95
CA ASN A 404 5.32 15.59 20.45
C ASN A 404 6.00 14.54 21.36
N GLY A 405 7.32 14.65 21.60
CA GLY A 405 8.06 13.78 22.52
C GLY A 405 8.48 12.43 21.92
N LYS A 406 9.12 11.57 22.71
CA LYS A 406 9.69 10.30 22.19
C LYS A 406 8.61 9.22 22.04
N ARG A 407 8.49 8.64 20.84
CA ARG A 407 7.68 7.43 20.54
C ARG A 407 8.27 6.68 19.35
N ASP A 408 7.90 5.41 19.18
CA ASP A 408 8.13 4.71 17.91
C ASP A 408 7.10 5.20 16.89
N ARG A 409 7.53 6.09 15.99
CA ARG A 409 6.66 6.74 14.98
C ARG A 409 6.57 5.97 13.69
N ARG A 410 7.65 5.24 13.37
CA ARG A 410 7.87 4.63 12.06
C ARG A 410 7.52 5.59 10.92
N PHE A 411 7.94 6.86 11.01
CA PHE A 411 7.70 7.83 9.95
C PHE A 411 8.23 7.31 8.62
N ARG A 412 7.52 7.63 7.54
CA ARG A 412 7.87 7.15 6.21
C ARG A 412 8.03 8.31 5.25
N ILE A 413 9.03 8.18 4.40
CA ILE A 413 9.12 8.96 3.17
C ILE A 413 8.98 7.97 2.02
N GLU A 414 8.01 8.24 1.17
CA GLU A 414 7.72 7.43 -0.01
C GLU A 414 8.59 7.92 -1.17
N HIS A 415 9.09 6.97 -1.97
CA HIS A 415 10.06 7.14 -3.05
C HIS A 415 11.48 7.40 -2.54
N ALA A 416 11.71 8.52 -1.85
CA ALA A 416 13.04 8.95 -1.41
C ALA A 416 14.07 8.87 -2.56
N GLN A 417 13.65 9.31 -3.75
CA GLN A 417 14.31 8.96 -4.99
C GLN A 417 15.55 9.80 -5.30
N HIS A 418 15.63 11.07 -4.90
CA HIS A 418 16.85 11.86 -5.02
C HIS A 418 17.16 12.46 -3.67
N LEU A 419 18.38 12.25 -3.20
CA LEU A 419 18.84 12.69 -1.89
C LEU A 419 20.05 13.60 -2.08
N ALA A 420 20.06 14.72 -1.36
CA ALA A 420 21.25 15.55 -1.30
C ALA A 420 22.38 14.81 -0.56
N PRO A 421 23.66 15.18 -0.78
CA PRO A 421 24.77 14.61 -0.03
C PRO A 421 24.55 14.71 1.49
N GLY A 422 24.66 13.58 2.20
CA GLY A 422 24.43 13.49 3.65
C GLY A 422 22.97 13.31 4.08
N THR A 423 21.99 13.48 3.18
CA THR A 423 20.56 13.28 3.51
C THR A 423 20.25 11.84 3.91
N ALA A 424 20.90 10.84 3.29
CA ALA A 424 20.73 9.43 3.66
C ALA A 424 21.08 9.13 5.12
N ASP A 425 22.11 9.79 5.68
CA ASP A 425 22.48 9.61 7.09
C ASP A 425 21.40 10.13 8.04
N ARG A 426 20.64 11.14 7.61
CA ARG A 426 19.55 11.72 8.41
C ARG A 426 18.41 10.73 8.59
N PHE A 427 18.09 9.94 7.56
CA PHE A 427 17.09 8.86 7.66
C PHE A 427 17.44 7.88 8.77
N GLY A 428 18.69 7.39 8.80
CA GLY A 428 19.18 6.47 9.83
C GLY A 428 19.17 7.09 11.23
N LYS A 429 19.68 8.33 11.37
CA LYS A 429 19.71 9.06 12.66
C LYS A 429 18.32 9.31 13.24
N GLN A 430 17.34 9.63 12.37
CA GLN A 430 15.98 9.95 12.77
C GLN A 430 15.06 8.71 12.84
N GLY A 431 15.53 7.53 12.39
CA GLY A 431 14.74 6.29 12.36
C GLY A 431 13.58 6.32 11.36
N ILE A 432 13.76 7.01 10.23
CA ILE A 432 12.75 7.18 9.19
C ILE A 432 12.85 6.06 8.17
N ILE A 433 11.71 5.50 7.78
CA ILE A 433 11.60 4.46 6.77
C ILE A 433 11.58 5.10 5.38
N ALA A 434 12.52 4.72 4.53
CA ALA A 434 12.45 5.00 3.10
C ALA A 434 11.69 3.85 2.39
N SER A 435 10.51 4.12 1.84
CA SER A 435 9.79 3.16 0.99
C SER A 435 10.13 3.40 -0.47
N VAL A 436 11.04 2.59 -1.01
CA VAL A 436 11.70 2.81 -2.31
C VAL A 436 11.16 1.84 -3.38
N GLN A 437 10.89 2.34 -4.59
CA GLN A 437 10.40 1.55 -5.74
C GLN A 437 11.53 1.38 -6.77
N ILE A 438 12.22 0.23 -6.68
CA ILE A 438 13.44 -0.05 -7.46
C ILE A 438 13.18 -0.01 -8.97
N THR A 439 11.98 -0.35 -9.47
CA THR A 439 11.65 -0.26 -10.90
C THR A 439 11.69 1.17 -11.43
N CYS A 440 11.32 2.17 -10.63
CA CYS A 440 11.48 3.59 -10.99
C CYS A 440 12.97 3.97 -11.04
N SER A 441 13.79 3.43 -10.13
CA SER A 441 15.23 3.69 -10.07
C SER A 441 16.03 3.00 -11.17
N VAL A 442 15.75 1.73 -11.48
CA VAL A 442 16.47 0.93 -12.50
C VAL A 442 16.19 1.45 -13.91
N MET A 443 14.98 1.95 -14.17
CA MET A 443 14.64 2.57 -15.45
C MET A 443 15.46 3.86 -15.70
N LEU A 444 15.80 4.59 -14.63
CA LEU A 444 16.68 5.76 -14.70
C LEU A 444 18.17 5.38 -14.72
N MET A 445 18.57 4.33 -13.99
CA MET A 445 19.96 3.87 -13.89
C MET A 445 20.52 3.38 -15.24
N LEU A 446 19.72 2.63 -16.03
CA LEU A 446 20.09 2.20 -17.39
C LEU A 446 20.31 3.38 -18.36
N ARG A 447 19.79 4.56 -18.04
CA ARG A 447 19.98 5.80 -18.80
C ARG A 447 21.35 6.42 -18.55
N SER A 448 21.88 6.32 -17.33
CA SER A 448 23.20 6.89 -16.98
C SER A 448 24.37 6.27 -17.75
N GLU A 449 24.26 5.01 -18.16
CA GLU A 449 25.31 4.29 -18.89
C GLU A 449 25.21 4.37 -20.41
N SER A 450 24.02 4.65 -20.97
CA SER A 450 23.75 4.56 -22.42
C SER A 450 23.60 5.92 -23.13
N LEU A 451 23.26 6.97 -22.39
CA LEU A 451 23.14 8.33 -22.91
C LEU A 451 23.89 9.24 -21.94
N GLY A 452 25.04 9.76 -22.38
CA GLY A 452 25.82 10.71 -21.58
C GLY A 452 24.92 11.81 -21.02
N TRP A 453 24.82 11.84 -19.69
CA TRP A 453 24.34 12.93 -18.85
C TRP A 453 22.88 13.36 -19.07
N ILE A 454 21.96 12.64 -18.42
CA ILE A 454 20.62 13.13 -18.08
C ILE A 454 20.49 12.98 -16.56
N GLY A 455 20.47 14.09 -15.81
CA GLY A 455 20.18 14.10 -14.37
C GLY A 455 21.31 14.59 -13.47
N LEU A 456 21.57 15.91 -13.46
CA LEU A 456 22.56 16.57 -12.58
C LEU A 456 24.00 15.98 -12.69
N LYS A 457 25.01 16.68 -12.19
CA LYS A 457 26.36 16.08 -12.02
C LYS A 457 26.40 14.97 -10.95
N ARG A 458 25.24 14.47 -10.50
CA ARG A 458 25.05 13.68 -9.28
C ARG A 458 24.56 12.25 -9.51
N ASP A 459 24.21 11.80 -10.72
CA ASP A 459 23.72 10.43 -10.91
C ASP A 459 24.75 9.31 -10.65
N HIS A 460 26.05 9.62 -10.63
CA HIS A 460 27.07 8.70 -10.10
C HIS A 460 26.95 8.42 -8.58
N ILE A 461 26.11 9.17 -7.87
CA ILE A 461 25.83 8.99 -6.45
C ILE A 461 24.82 7.84 -6.25
N PHE A 462 23.93 7.55 -7.21
CA PHE A 462 22.89 6.54 -7.01
C PHE A 462 23.44 5.11 -6.96
N SER A 463 24.40 4.74 -7.82
CA SER A 463 25.00 3.40 -7.76
C SER A 463 25.85 3.20 -6.51
N SER A 464 26.64 4.21 -6.12
CA SER A 464 27.51 4.12 -4.94
C SER A 464 26.72 4.18 -3.63
N HIS A 465 25.73 5.08 -3.53
CA HIS A 465 24.96 5.28 -2.30
C HIS A 465 23.79 4.31 -2.15
N PHE A 466 23.30 3.65 -3.20
CA PHE A 466 22.34 2.55 -3.03
C PHE A 466 23.00 1.33 -2.35
N TYR A 467 24.25 1.01 -2.73
CA TYR A 467 25.05 0.00 -2.04
C TYR A 467 25.47 0.47 -0.63
N GLN A 468 25.80 1.76 -0.46
CA GLN A 468 26.21 2.31 0.84
C GLN A 468 25.03 2.48 1.81
N ALA A 469 23.84 2.81 1.31
CA ALA A 469 22.58 2.79 2.04
C ALA A 469 22.31 1.35 2.50
N MET A 470 22.27 0.36 1.61
CA MET A 470 22.08 -1.05 2.03
C MET A 470 23.11 -1.54 3.06
N HIS A 471 24.33 -0.99 3.05
CA HIS A 471 25.34 -1.27 4.07
C HIS A 471 25.16 -0.51 5.40
N CYS A 472 24.55 0.68 5.39
CA CYS A 472 24.20 1.44 6.60
C CYS A 472 22.86 0.99 7.23
N TRP A 473 22.02 0.25 6.51
CA TRP A 473 20.74 -0.31 6.99
C TRP A 473 20.89 -1.69 7.67
N ARG A 474 22.09 -2.03 8.16
CA ARG A 474 22.33 -3.20 9.03
C ARG A 474 22.51 -2.81 10.49
#